data_AF-D7ICN7-F1
#
_entry.id   AF-D7ICN7-F1
#
_cell.length_a   1.000
_cell.length_b   1.000
_cell.length_c   1.000
_cell.angle_alpha   90.00
_cell.angle_beta   90.00
_cell.angle_gamma   90.00
#
_symmetry.space_group_name_H-M   'P 1'
#
loop_
_entity.id
_entity.type
_entity.pdbx_description
1 polymer ?
#
loop_
_entity_poly.entity_id
_entity_poly.type
_entity_poly.pdbx_seq_one_letter_code
_entity_poly.pdbx_strand_id
1 'polypeptide(L)'
;MTDIALTVNKESVYEEVAQTTSYTGAKMNDELAYNRIFTTDEDKSMLERFWNESKNTACNSLKKILLNEVEREGIYQLSLGVSSSFDEALTESMERSLFSFFVMNITAKWYTFTNKEEATGYATEAATYMEDVMRKAFFKKRPIRPTYN
;
A
#
# COMPACT_ATOMS: atom_id res chain seq x y z
N MET A 1 -3.78 -5.60 -24.79
CA MET A 1 -3.31 -5.00 -23.52
C MET A 1 -4.28 -3.88 -23.22
N THR A 2 -4.66 -3.74 -21.96
CA THR A 2 -5.54 -2.67 -21.49
C THR A 2 -4.86 -2.01 -20.31
N ASP A 3 -5.10 -0.71 -20.12
CA ASP A 3 -4.45 0.06 -19.07
C ASP A 3 -5.43 0.28 -17.92
N ILE A 4 -4.94 0.15 -16.69
CA ILE A 4 -5.68 0.51 -15.47
C ILE A 4 -4.87 1.50 -14.65
N ALA A 5 -5.55 2.29 -13.82
CA ALA A 5 -4.92 3.19 -12.87
C ALA A 5 -5.38 2.81 -11.45
N LEU A 6 -4.42 2.70 -10.53
CA LEU A 6 -4.67 2.57 -9.11
C LEU A 6 -4.30 3.89 -8.43
N THR A 7 -5.13 4.34 -7.50
CA THR A 7 -4.91 5.60 -6.77
C THR A 7 -4.77 5.38 -5.27
N VAL A 8 -3.88 6.15 -4.64
CA VAL A 8 -3.69 6.18 -3.19
C VAL A 8 -3.54 7.64 -2.75
N ASN A 9 -4.39 8.07 -1.81
CA ASN A 9 -4.27 9.39 -1.19
C ASN A 9 -3.26 9.33 -0.03
N LYS A 10 -2.19 10.14 -0.11
CA LYS A 10 -1.11 10.18 0.88
C LYS A 10 -1.57 10.64 2.26
N GLU A 11 -2.44 11.64 2.31
CA GLU A 11 -2.96 12.19 3.56
C GLU A 11 -3.79 11.13 4.30
N SER A 12 -4.69 10.44 3.60
CA SER A 12 -5.45 9.32 4.19
C SER A 12 -4.55 8.19 4.68
N VAL A 13 -3.43 7.90 4.01
CA VAL A 13 -2.44 6.92 4.50
C VAL A 13 -1.79 7.42 5.79
N TYR A 14 -1.41 8.69 5.87
CA TYR A 14 -0.78 9.26 7.06
C TYR A 14 -1.74 9.31 8.25
N GLU A 15 -3.01 9.65 8.02
CA GLU A 15 -4.06 9.60 9.04
C GLU A 15 -4.21 8.18 9.61
N GLU A 16 -4.24 7.17 8.75
CA GLU A 16 -4.38 5.77 9.20
C GLU A 16 -3.13 5.28 9.94
N VAL A 17 -1.93 5.68 9.51
CA VAL A 17 -0.67 5.41 10.23
C VAL A 17 -0.69 6.06 11.61
N ALA A 18 -1.13 7.33 11.71
CA ALA A 18 -1.24 8.03 12.99
C ALA A 18 -2.25 7.35 13.92
N GLN A 19 -3.41 6.92 13.41
CA GLN A 19 -4.39 6.17 14.19
C GLN A 19 -3.85 4.83 14.68
N THR A 20 -3.18 4.07 13.80
CA THR A 20 -2.60 2.76 14.11
C THR A 20 -1.54 2.88 15.20
N THR A 21 -0.61 3.81 15.05
CA THR A 21 0.50 4.00 16.01
C THR A 21 0.01 4.54 17.35
N SER A 22 -0.98 5.46 17.35
CA SER A 22 -1.67 5.94 18.55
C SER A 22 -2.35 4.80 19.30
N TYR A 23 -3.09 3.95 18.59
CA TYR A 23 -3.79 2.81 19.17
C TYR A 23 -2.82 1.79 19.78
N THR A 24 -1.77 1.40 19.05
CA THR A 24 -0.72 0.51 19.59
C THR A 24 -0.10 1.10 20.85
N GLY A 25 0.36 2.35 20.79
CA GLY A 25 0.97 3.02 21.94
C GLY A 25 0.04 3.09 23.16
N ALA A 26 -1.25 3.35 22.96
CA ALA A 26 -2.24 3.44 24.03
C ALA A 26 -2.63 2.08 24.65
N LYS A 27 -2.39 0.97 23.94
CA LYS A 27 -2.71 -0.39 24.41
C LYS A 27 -1.55 -1.10 25.07
N MET A 28 -0.34 -0.54 25.02
CA MET A 28 0.82 -1.12 25.68
C MET A 28 0.78 -0.88 27.19
N ASN A 29 1.24 -1.88 27.94
CA ASN A 29 1.41 -1.79 29.40
C ASN A 29 2.75 -1.12 29.75
N ASP A 30 3.03 0.03 29.13
CA ASP A 30 4.22 0.86 29.29
C ASP A 30 3.79 2.33 29.21
N GLU A 31 3.94 3.09 30.30
CA GLU A 31 3.49 4.48 30.40
C GLU A 31 4.17 5.42 29.40
N LEU A 32 5.35 5.04 28.88
CA LEU A 32 6.09 5.83 27.89
C LEU A 32 5.83 5.36 26.45
N ALA A 33 5.10 4.26 26.25
CA ALA A 33 4.89 3.68 24.92
C ALA A 33 4.12 4.63 24.00
N TYR A 34 3.08 5.30 24.50
CA TYR A 34 2.30 6.24 23.70
C TYR A 34 3.18 7.34 23.07
N ASN A 35 3.96 8.03 23.91
CA ASN A 35 4.85 9.12 23.46
C ASN A 35 5.97 8.64 22.54
N ARG A 36 6.41 7.38 22.71
CA ARG A 36 7.46 6.78 21.88
C ARG A 36 6.95 6.34 20.51
N ILE A 37 5.72 5.85 20.44
CA ILE A 37 5.19 5.13 19.27
C ILE A 37 4.29 6.01 18.41
N PHE A 38 3.50 6.90 19.00
CA PHE A 38 2.58 7.73 18.24
C PHE A 38 3.33 8.67 17.29
N THR A 39 2.99 8.64 16.01
CA THR A 39 3.55 9.58 15.02
C THR A 39 2.87 10.94 15.09
N THR A 40 3.66 12.01 15.03
CA THR A 40 3.18 13.39 15.06
C THR A 40 3.62 14.17 13.83
N ASP A 41 3.23 15.44 13.73
CA ASP A 41 3.68 16.34 12.66
C ASP A 41 5.20 16.53 12.64
N GLU A 42 5.88 16.36 13.77
CA GLU A 42 7.35 16.43 13.87
C GLU A 42 8.02 15.30 13.07
N ASP A 43 7.32 14.17 12.88
CA ASP A 43 7.81 12.99 12.18
C ASP A 43 7.57 13.04 10.66
N LYS A 44 6.95 14.12 10.15
CA LYS A 44 6.54 14.25 8.74
C LYS A 44 7.68 13.99 7.75
N SER A 45 8.90 14.43 8.05
CA SER A 45 10.06 14.19 7.18
C SER A 45 10.41 12.69 7.08
N MET A 46 10.25 11.95 8.17
CA MET A 46 10.48 10.52 8.24
C MET A 46 9.37 9.75 7.52
N LEU A 47 8.12 10.15 7.74
CA LEU A 47 6.96 9.56 7.05
C LEU A 47 7.01 9.79 5.53
N GLU A 48 7.47 10.95 5.09
CA GLU A 48 7.70 11.23 3.66
C GLU A 48 8.80 10.34 3.08
N ARG A 49 9.86 10.05 3.84
CA ARG A 49 10.87 9.08 3.40
C ARG A 49 10.26 7.68 3.24
N PHE A 50 9.50 7.19 4.23
CA PHE A 50 8.88 5.86 4.16
C PHE A 50 7.80 5.75 3.09
N TRP A 51 7.09 6.83 2.81
CA TRP A 51 6.18 6.94 1.68
C TRP A 51 6.90 6.70 0.35
N ASN A 52 8.01 7.42 0.11
CA ASN A 52 8.81 7.26 -1.11
C ASN A 52 9.45 5.87 -1.22
N GLU A 53 9.91 5.29 -0.12
CA GLU A 53 10.38 3.90 -0.10
C GLU A 53 9.26 2.91 -0.43
N SER A 54 8.03 3.16 0.04
CA SER A 54 6.87 2.30 -0.25
C SER A 54 6.47 2.37 -1.72
N LYS A 55 6.51 3.55 -2.35
CA LYS A 55 6.34 3.71 -3.81
C LYS A 55 7.38 2.87 -4.58
N ASN A 56 8.65 2.97 -4.20
CA ASN A 56 9.72 2.17 -4.82
C ASN A 56 9.46 0.66 -4.72
N THR A 57 9.00 0.19 -3.55
CA THR A 57 8.63 -1.22 -3.35
C THR A 57 7.44 -1.63 -4.22
N ALA A 58 6.41 -0.81 -4.33
CA ALA A 58 5.25 -1.06 -5.19
C ALA A 58 5.65 -1.15 -6.67
N CYS A 59 6.43 -0.17 -7.17
CA CYS A 59 6.95 -0.16 -8.53
C CYS A 59 7.81 -1.38 -8.84
N ASN A 60 8.71 -1.78 -7.94
CA ASN A 60 9.55 -2.96 -8.17
C ASN A 60 8.72 -4.25 -8.20
N SER A 61 7.70 -4.37 -7.35
CA SER A 61 6.79 -5.53 -7.34
C SER A 61 6.00 -5.65 -8.64
N LEU A 62 5.58 -4.52 -9.21
CA LEU A 62 4.73 -4.46 -10.40
C LEU A 62 5.51 -4.16 -11.69
N LYS A 63 6.84 -4.15 -11.66
CA LYS A 63 7.72 -3.69 -12.77
C LYS A 63 7.48 -4.33 -14.13
N LYS A 64 6.91 -5.54 -14.18
CA LYS A 64 6.61 -6.25 -15.44
C LYS A 64 5.41 -5.66 -16.19
N ILE A 65 4.52 -4.97 -15.48
CA ILE A 65 3.29 -4.38 -16.00
C ILE A 65 3.21 -2.88 -15.70
N LEU A 66 4.22 -2.30 -15.06
CA LEU A 66 4.28 -0.88 -14.76
C LEU A 66 4.43 -0.07 -16.05
N LEU A 67 3.52 0.88 -16.27
CA LEU A 67 3.61 1.84 -17.37
C LEU A 67 4.20 3.16 -16.90
N ASN A 68 3.67 3.71 -15.81
CA ASN A 68 4.15 4.94 -15.20
C ASN A 68 3.66 5.05 -13.75
N GLU A 69 4.32 5.91 -12.97
CA GLU A 69 3.80 6.42 -11.71
C GLU A 69 3.83 7.95 -11.69
N VAL A 70 2.89 8.57 -11.00
CA VAL A 70 2.87 10.01 -10.80
C VAL A 70 2.26 10.34 -9.44
N GLU A 71 2.84 11.31 -8.74
CA GLU A 71 2.25 11.91 -7.55
C GLU A 71 1.96 13.39 -7.82
N ARG A 72 0.71 13.82 -7.65
CA ARG A 72 0.31 15.22 -7.75
C ARG A 72 -0.63 15.55 -6.62
N GLU A 73 -0.37 16.64 -5.92
CA GLU A 73 -1.26 17.16 -4.86
C GLU A 73 -1.60 16.08 -3.80
N GLY A 74 -0.63 15.22 -3.46
CA GLY A 74 -0.81 14.16 -2.47
C GLY A 74 -1.56 12.92 -2.97
N ILE A 75 -1.95 12.87 -4.25
CA ILE A 75 -2.54 11.69 -4.87
C ILE A 75 -1.46 10.96 -5.65
N TYR A 76 -1.15 9.73 -5.23
CA TYR A 76 -0.28 8.83 -5.97
C TYR A 76 -1.10 7.96 -6.91
N GLN A 77 -0.74 7.98 -8.18
CA GLN A 77 -1.35 7.18 -9.22
C GLN A 77 -0.34 6.24 -9.84
N LEU A 78 -0.69 4.95 -9.89
CA LEU A 78 0.09 3.88 -10.49
C LEU A 78 -0.64 3.34 -11.73
N SER A 79 -0.05 3.54 -12.90
CA SER A 79 -0.62 3.07 -14.17
C SER A 79 -0.02 1.73 -14.57
N LEU A 80 -0.87 0.73 -14.84
CA LEU A 80 -0.48 -0.64 -15.13
C LEU A 80 -1.05 -1.12 -16.48
N GLY A 81 -0.22 -1.77 -17.28
CA GLY A 81 -0.57 -2.42 -18.54
C GLY A 81 -0.90 -3.89 -18.29
N VAL A 82 -2.19 -4.20 -18.25
CA VAL A 82 -2.71 -5.54 -17.95
C VAL A 82 -3.20 -6.25 -19.21
N SER A 83 -3.54 -7.54 -19.06
CA SER A 83 -4.11 -8.33 -20.16
C SER A 83 -5.42 -7.72 -20.65
N SER A 84 -5.74 -7.83 -21.94
CA SER A 84 -7.07 -7.46 -22.47
C SER A 84 -8.20 -8.34 -21.92
N SER A 85 -7.87 -9.45 -21.25
CA SER A 85 -8.82 -10.31 -20.53
C SER A 85 -8.83 -10.04 -19.02
N PHE A 86 -8.23 -8.94 -18.56
CA PHE A 86 -8.26 -8.54 -17.16
C PHE A 86 -9.70 -8.34 -16.66
N ASP A 87 -9.93 -8.62 -15.38
CA ASP A 87 -11.21 -8.37 -14.74
C ASP A 87 -11.22 -6.99 -14.08
N GLU A 88 -11.80 -6.00 -14.74
CA GLU A 88 -11.93 -4.63 -14.23
C GLU A 88 -12.66 -4.54 -12.88
N ALA A 89 -13.49 -5.54 -12.52
CA ALA A 89 -14.12 -5.60 -11.20
C ALA A 89 -13.11 -5.77 -10.06
N LEU A 90 -11.86 -6.16 -10.35
CA LEU A 90 -10.80 -6.30 -9.35
C LEU A 90 -10.12 -4.97 -9.01
N THR A 91 -10.23 -3.95 -9.86
CA THR A 91 -9.49 -2.67 -9.73
C THR A 91 -9.70 -2.02 -8.36
N GLU A 92 -10.95 -1.86 -7.93
CA GLU A 92 -11.27 -1.22 -6.64
C GLU A 92 -10.72 -2.03 -5.45
N SER A 93 -10.73 -3.36 -5.56
CA SER A 93 -10.15 -4.23 -4.53
C SER A 93 -8.61 -4.18 -4.53
N MET A 94 -7.98 -3.90 -5.68
CA MET A 94 -6.54 -3.69 -5.78
C MET A 94 -6.14 -2.35 -5.19
N GLU A 95 -6.94 -1.30 -5.38
CA GLU A 95 -6.70 0.01 -4.75
C GLU A 95 -6.76 -0.10 -3.22
N ARG A 96 -7.75 -0.80 -2.67
CA ARG A 96 -7.81 -1.08 -1.23
C ARG A 96 -6.57 -1.82 -0.73
N SER A 97 -6.15 -2.88 -1.40
CA SER A 97 -4.94 -3.62 -1.02
C SER A 97 -3.68 -2.78 -1.15
N LEU A 98 -3.59 -1.93 -2.17
CA LEU A 98 -2.46 -1.01 -2.33
C LEU A 98 -2.42 0.02 -1.19
N PHE A 99 -3.57 0.61 -0.82
CA PHE A 99 -3.69 1.48 0.34
C PHE A 99 -3.22 0.77 1.62
N SER A 100 -3.73 -0.44 1.90
CA SER A 100 -3.33 -1.23 3.07
C SER A 100 -1.84 -1.57 3.07
N PHE A 101 -1.25 -1.85 1.91
CA PHE A 101 0.20 -2.02 1.78
C PHE A 101 0.96 -0.76 2.26
N PHE A 102 0.56 0.43 1.83
CA PHE A 102 1.22 1.67 2.23
C PHE A 102 1.15 1.89 3.75
N VAL A 103 -0.03 1.73 4.35
CA VAL A 103 -0.24 1.88 5.80
C VAL A 103 0.64 0.90 6.57
N MET A 104 0.60 -0.39 6.22
CA MET A 104 1.33 -1.43 6.93
C MET A 104 2.84 -1.30 6.76
N ASN A 105 3.32 -0.98 5.54
CA ASN A 105 4.74 -0.85 5.27
C ASN A 105 5.35 0.38 5.97
N ILE A 106 4.65 1.51 5.99
CA ILE A 106 5.11 2.72 6.70
C ILE A 106 5.11 2.46 8.21
N THR A 107 4.04 1.85 8.75
CA THR A 107 3.97 1.50 10.17
C THR A 107 5.09 0.54 10.56
N ALA A 108 5.35 -0.50 9.76
CA ALA A 108 6.45 -1.42 9.98
C ALA A 108 7.80 -0.71 10.05
N LYS A 109 8.07 0.19 9.09
CA LYS A 109 9.30 1.00 9.05
C LYS A 109 9.43 1.89 10.27
N TRP A 110 8.34 2.55 10.69
CA TRP A 110 8.33 3.34 11.91
C TRP A 110 8.64 2.49 13.16
N TYR A 111 8.01 1.32 13.26
CA TYR A 111 8.22 0.40 14.38
C TYR A 111 9.63 -0.15 14.49
N THR A 112 10.42 -0.14 13.41
CA THR A 112 11.87 -0.47 13.52
C THR A 112 12.62 0.48 14.48
N PHE A 113 12.09 1.68 14.72
CA PHE A 113 12.64 2.66 15.66
C PHE A 113 11.91 2.64 17.00
N THR A 114 10.58 2.50 16.97
CA THR A 114 9.72 2.80 18.13
C THR A 114 9.09 1.59 18.81
N ASN A 115 8.90 0.48 18.08
CA ASN A 115 8.29 -0.77 18.57
C ASN A 115 8.79 -2.00 17.80
N LYS A 116 10.06 -2.36 17.98
CA LYS A 116 10.76 -3.36 17.14
C LYS A 116 10.10 -4.74 17.10
N GLU A 117 9.42 -5.13 18.18
CA GLU A 117 8.79 -6.44 18.33
C GLU A 117 7.63 -6.63 17.34
N GLU A 118 6.87 -5.57 17.06
CA GLU A 118 5.74 -5.63 16.11
C GLU A 118 6.16 -5.34 14.66
N ALA A 119 7.33 -4.72 14.44
CA ALA A 119 7.77 -4.25 13.11
C ALA A 119 7.73 -5.36 12.04
N THR A 120 8.17 -6.57 12.38
CA THR A 120 8.17 -7.71 11.43
C THR A 120 6.76 -8.15 11.06
N GLY A 121 5.81 -8.16 12.00
CA GLY A 121 4.42 -8.54 11.74
C GLY A 121 3.77 -7.60 10.71
N TYR A 122 3.90 -6.29 10.91
CA TYR A 122 3.40 -5.30 9.96
C TYR A 122 4.09 -5.39 8.60
N ALA A 123 5.39 -5.69 8.55
CA ALA A 123 6.11 -5.89 7.30
C ALA A 123 5.60 -7.13 6.53
N THR A 124 5.26 -8.21 7.24
CA THR A 124 4.67 -9.41 6.65
C THR A 124 3.28 -9.11 6.07
N GLU A 125 2.41 -8.42 6.82
CA GLU A 125 1.08 -8.03 6.33
C GLU A 125 1.17 -7.11 5.10
N ALA A 126 2.09 -6.14 5.10
CA ALA A 126 2.35 -5.31 3.94
C ALA A 126 2.71 -6.15 2.70
N ALA A 127 3.59 -7.14 2.85
CA ALA A 127 3.96 -8.04 1.76
C ALA A 127 2.76 -8.85 1.25
N THR A 128 1.87 -9.31 2.14
CA THR A 128 0.63 -10.02 1.77
C THR A 128 -0.30 -9.14 0.94
N TYR A 129 -0.50 -7.88 1.31
CA TYR A 129 -1.31 -6.95 0.53
C TYR A 129 -0.69 -6.66 -0.85
N MET A 130 0.63 -6.51 -0.92
CA MET A 130 1.31 -6.32 -2.20
C MET A 130 1.22 -7.56 -3.10
N GLU A 131 1.31 -8.76 -2.50
CA GLU A 131 1.10 -10.01 -3.23
C GLU A 131 -0.32 -10.13 -3.78
N ASP A 132 -1.33 -9.73 -3.01
CA ASP A 132 -2.72 -9.71 -3.45
C ASP A 132 -2.94 -8.78 -4.67
N VAL A 133 -2.37 -7.57 -4.65
CA VAL A 133 -2.39 -6.66 -5.81
C VAL A 133 -1.74 -7.33 -7.03
N MET A 134 -0.58 -7.97 -6.86
CA MET A 134 0.09 -8.68 -7.96
C MET A 134 -0.78 -9.81 -8.52
N ARG A 135 -1.32 -10.67 -7.65
CA ARG A 135 -2.16 -11.81 -8.05
C ARG A 135 -3.38 -11.37 -8.84
N LYS A 136 -4.05 -10.29 -8.40
CA LYS A 136 -5.20 -9.70 -9.11
C LYS A 136 -4.79 -9.09 -10.45
N ALA A 137 -3.69 -8.35 -10.51
CA ALA A 137 -3.20 -7.75 -11.76
C ALA A 137 -2.91 -8.79 -12.86
N PHE A 138 -2.47 -9.99 -12.47
CA PHE A 138 -2.19 -11.09 -13.40
C PHE A 138 -3.39 -12.05 -13.64
N PHE A 139 -4.53 -11.83 -12.97
CA PHE A 139 -5.73 -12.64 -13.18
C PHE A 139 -6.35 -12.36 -14.56
N LYS A 140 -6.83 -13.43 -15.21
CA LYS A 140 -7.47 -13.37 -16.54
C LYS A 140 -8.83 -14.04 -16.50
N LYS A 141 -9.85 -13.36 -17.01
CA LYS A 141 -11.16 -13.96 -17.26
C LYS A 141 -11.02 -15.15 -18.21
N ARG A 142 -11.88 -16.15 -18.00
CA ARG A 142 -11.98 -17.29 -18.91
C ARG A 142 -12.44 -16.80 -20.30
N PRO A 143 -11.87 -17.30 -21.40
CA PRO A 143 -12.33 -16.95 -22.74
C PRO A 143 -13.81 -17.31 -22.93
N ILE A 144 -14.58 -16.40 -23.52
CA ILE A 144 -15.96 -16.66 -23.93
C ILE A 144 -15.91 -17.17 -25.37
N ARG A 145 -16.55 -18.32 -25.64
CA ARG A 145 -16.61 -18.88 -26.99
C ARG A 145 -17.47 -17.95 -27.87
N PRO A 146 -16.98 -17.48 -29.03
CA PRO A 146 -17.76 -16.65 -29.94
C PRO A 146 -19.01 -17.40 -30.39
N THR A 147 -20.18 -16.81 -30.23
CA THR A 147 -21.43 -17.27 -30.86
C THR A 147 -21.56 -16.54 -32.20
N TYR A 148 -21.40 -17.28 -33.30
CA TYR A 148 -21.69 -16.75 -34.64
C TYR A 148 -23.20 -16.85 -34.87
N ASN A 149 -23.84 -15.72 -35.20
CA ASN A 149 -25.22 -15.67 -35.72
C ASN A 149 -25.22 -15.87 -37.23
#